data_AF-A0A1E3NY25-F1
#
_entry.id   AF-A0A1E3NY25-F1
#
_cell.length_a   1.000
_cell.length_b   1.000
_cell.length_c   1.000
_cell.angle_alpha   90.00
_cell.angle_beta   90.00
_cell.angle_gamma   90.00
#
_symmetry.space_group_name_H-M   'P 1'
#
loop_
_entity.id
_entity.type
_entity.pdbx_description
1 polymer ?
#
loop_
_entity_poly.entity_id
_entity_poly.type
_entity_poly.pdbx_seq_one_letter_code
_entity_poly.pdbx_strand_id
1 'polypeptide(L)'
;MNTYQSFSPSTLDLQTLVTKTDMSKTTEAYNDILAASEDYRKALLQVAEAAGNFGAALENGAKCKGSGNAADGLLSASGLYFLVANHQQILAHSVKESFEVPVSKEINKFKLTSAKNDEIFKNEIKEKVTNLKKQERENMKLSKLKSRNLVTYRSKLLQLTSHIDEIDRAKHDYYQSAFDLVQDTSLNILKQLGSIVRAQVEIYEGIARKGWSGGGLDELITGCPDPFTNEDDEDEDEEHAQNHNDIQFGSDNAIDNEDNDDDDDEQDDGDADDDDDDTIGPIPQLKEQLPLTSNTHGLVFNSHTGSVTEPILSHSHSTKSFEKTL
;
A
#
# COMPACT_ATOMS: atom_id res chain seq x y z
N MET A 1 -0.59 17.74 -48.07
CA MET A 1 -0.78 18.50 -46.81
C MET A 1 0.34 18.08 -45.89
N ASN A 2 1.33 18.94 -45.65
CA ASN A 2 2.41 18.62 -44.72
C ASN A 2 1.92 18.94 -43.31
N THR A 3 1.56 17.89 -42.57
CA THR A 3 1.34 17.97 -41.13
C THR A 3 2.68 18.35 -40.51
N TYR A 4 2.77 19.54 -39.94
CA TYR A 4 3.92 19.94 -39.13
C TYR A 4 3.83 19.20 -37.80
N GLN A 5 4.19 17.91 -37.79
CA GLN A 5 4.46 17.20 -36.55
C GLN A 5 5.81 17.70 -36.04
N SER A 6 5.79 18.44 -34.94
CA SER A 6 6.99 18.68 -34.15
C SER A 6 7.43 17.33 -33.56
N PHE A 7 8.68 16.91 -33.82
CA PHE A 7 9.26 15.67 -33.27
C PHE A 7 9.86 15.89 -31.87
N SER A 8 9.57 17.03 -31.24
CA SER A 8 10.01 17.42 -29.91
C SER A 8 9.14 16.70 -28.85
N PRO A 9 9.77 16.10 -27.82
CA PRO A 9 9.01 15.50 -26.73
C PRO A 9 8.16 16.56 -26.04
N SER A 10 6.88 16.24 -25.88
CA SER A 10 5.86 17.13 -25.35
C SER A 10 5.26 16.55 -24.07
N THR A 11 4.66 17.40 -23.24
CA THR A 11 3.92 16.95 -22.05
C THR A 11 2.77 16.01 -22.38
N LEU A 12 2.31 15.99 -23.64
CA LEU A 12 1.29 15.06 -24.13
C LEU A 12 1.80 13.61 -24.24
N ASP A 13 3.11 13.41 -24.29
CA ASP A 13 3.72 12.08 -24.41
C ASP A 13 3.84 11.37 -23.04
N LEU A 14 3.54 12.08 -21.95
CA LEU A 14 3.64 11.55 -20.59
C LEU A 14 2.40 10.71 -20.23
N GLN A 15 2.64 9.46 -19.79
CA GLN A 15 1.57 8.55 -19.38
C GLN A 15 0.83 9.03 -18.12
N THR A 16 1.53 9.69 -17.20
CA THR A 16 0.96 10.23 -15.97
C THR A 16 1.65 11.54 -15.62
N LEU A 17 0.86 12.59 -15.46
CA LEU A 17 1.36 13.92 -15.16
C LEU A 17 1.24 14.17 -13.65
N VAL A 18 2.38 14.34 -12.99
CA VAL A 18 2.41 14.60 -11.55
C VAL A 18 2.57 16.10 -11.31
N THR A 19 1.53 16.72 -10.75
CA THR A 19 1.51 18.16 -10.50
C THR A 19 2.13 18.51 -9.15
N LYS A 20 2.37 19.80 -8.92
CA LYS A 20 2.78 20.31 -7.62
C LYS A 20 1.78 19.98 -6.49
N THR A 21 0.49 19.98 -6.81
CA THR A 21 -0.55 19.59 -5.85
C THR A 21 -0.38 18.12 -5.47
N ASP A 22 -0.08 17.27 -6.44
CA ASP A 22 0.15 15.84 -6.20
C ASP A 22 1.43 15.62 -5.39
N MET A 23 2.52 16.34 -5.65
CA MET A 23 3.73 16.32 -4.80
C MET A 23 3.42 16.62 -3.34
N SER A 24 2.56 17.62 -3.08
CA SER A 24 2.15 18.00 -1.73
C SER A 24 1.32 16.89 -1.07
N LYS A 25 0.37 16.30 -1.80
CA LYS A 25 -0.45 15.19 -1.31
C LYS A 25 0.39 13.94 -1.04
N THR A 26 1.32 13.61 -1.94
CA THR A 26 2.27 12.50 -1.76
C THR A 26 3.10 12.71 -0.49
N THR A 27 3.54 13.95 -0.27
CA THR A 27 4.27 14.30 0.96
C THR A 27 3.40 14.07 2.20
N GLU A 28 2.16 14.56 2.21
CA GLU A 28 1.21 14.38 3.31
C GLU A 28 0.99 12.89 3.60
N ALA A 29 0.64 12.10 2.57
CA ALA A 29 0.43 10.66 2.69
C ALA A 29 1.64 9.92 3.27
N TYR A 30 2.88 10.28 2.88
CA TYR A 30 4.07 9.66 3.47
C TYR A 30 4.31 10.05 4.92
N ASN A 31 3.97 11.27 5.33
CA ASN A 31 4.02 11.64 6.75
C ASN A 31 2.94 10.91 7.55
N ASP A 32 1.76 10.68 6.97
CA ASP A 32 0.69 9.91 7.61
C ASP A 32 1.11 8.44 7.82
N ILE A 33 1.76 7.82 6.82
CA ILE A 33 2.34 6.48 6.96
C ILE A 33 3.36 6.44 8.11
N LEU A 34 4.24 7.45 8.19
CA LEU A 34 5.23 7.54 9.26
C LEU A 34 4.56 7.69 10.63
N ALA A 35 3.57 8.57 10.76
CA ALA A 35 2.82 8.78 11.99
C ALA A 35 2.09 7.50 12.44
N ALA A 36 1.41 6.81 11.51
CA ALA A 36 0.74 5.55 11.78
C ALA A 36 1.74 4.46 12.24
N SER A 37 2.96 4.44 11.67
CA SER A 37 4.00 3.50 12.09
C SER A 37 4.51 3.78 13.51
N GLU A 38 4.62 5.04 13.91
CA GLU A 38 5.01 5.42 15.27
C GLU A 38 3.96 4.99 16.30
N ASP A 39 2.68 5.14 15.97
CA ASP A 39 1.58 4.72 16.83
C ASP A 39 1.48 3.19 16.92
N TYR A 40 1.66 2.49 15.79
CA TYR A 40 1.78 1.04 15.77
C TYR A 40 2.93 0.56 16.67
N ARG A 41 4.11 1.19 16.58
CA ARG A 41 5.26 0.85 17.43
C ARG A 41 4.96 1.07 18.92
N LYS A 42 4.27 2.15 19.29
CA LYS A 42 3.86 2.39 20.68
C LYS A 42 2.91 1.30 21.17
N ALA A 43 1.95 0.89 20.34
CA ALA A 43 1.02 -0.19 20.66
C ALA A 43 1.78 -1.52 20.86
N LEU A 44 2.75 -1.85 20.01
CA LEU A 44 3.59 -3.04 20.19
C LEU A 44 4.33 -3.05 21.54
N LEU A 45 4.85 -1.90 21.96
CA LEU A 45 5.52 -1.78 23.28
C LEU A 45 4.54 -1.96 24.44
N GLN A 46 3.30 -1.45 24.31
CA GLN A 46 2.25 -1.69 25.30
C GLN A 46 1.85 -3.16 25.37
N VAL A 47 1.74 -3.85 24.23
CA VAL A 47 1.49 -5.29 24.18
C VAL A 47 2.64 -6.05 24.84
N ALA A 48 3.89 -5.65 24.58
CA ALA A 48 5.05 -6.27 25.20
C ALA A 48 5.01 -6.16 26.74
N GLU A 49 4.71 -4.97 27.26
CA GLU A 49 4.57 -4.74 28.70
C GLU A 49 3.41 -5.55 29.30
N ALA A 50 2.24 -5.52 28.67
CA ALA A 50 1.07 -6.27 29.13
C ALA A 50 1.32 -7.78 29.12
N ALA A 51 1.94 -8.32 28.07
CA ALA A 51 2.30 -9.73 27.98
C ALA A 51 3.31 -10.13 29.07
N GLY A 52 4.31 -9.31 29.34
CA GLY A 52 5.27 -9.54 30.41
C GLY A 52 4.62 -9.56 31.80
N ASN A 53 3.71 -8.61 32.06
CA ASN A 53 2.96 -8.56 33.32
C ASN A 53 2.04 -9.77 33.48
N PHE A 54 1.40 -10.22 32.39
CA PHE A 54 0.57 -11.42 32.41
C PHE A 54 1.39 -12.68 32.68
N GLY A 55 2.54 -12.83 32.01
CA GLY A 55 3.50 -13.91 32.27
C GLY A 55 3.94 -13.94 33.74
N ALA A 56 4.27 -12.78 34.33
CA ALA A 56 4.66 -12.70 35.73
C ALA A 56 3.51 -13.06 36.70
N ALA A 57 2.27 -12.68 36.38
CA ALA A 57 1.10 -13.05 37.18
C ALA A 57 0.87 -14.57 37.17
N LEU A 58 1.01 -15.21 36.00
CA LEU A 58 0.92 -16.66 35.85
C LEU A 58 2.02 -17.38 36.65
N GLU A 59 3.26 -16.89 36.60
CA GLU A 59 4.38 -17.44 37.37
C GLU A 59 4.13 -17.37 38.89
N ASN A 60 3.58 -16.24 39.36
CA ASN A 60 3.19 -16.08 40.76
C ASN A 60 2.06 -17.05 41.15
N GLY A 61 1.07 -17.24 40.26
CA GLY A 61 0.01 -18.23 40.43
C GLY A 61 0.54 -19.66 40.50
N ALA A 62 1.53 -20.02 39.66
CA ALA A 62 2.19 -21.33 39.71
C ALA A 62 2.89 -21.58 41.06
N LYS A 63 3.46 -20.52 41.67
CA LYS A 63 4.13 -20.58 42.97
C LYS A 63 3.19 -20.60 44.18
N CYS A 64 1.89 -20.40 43.99
CA CYS A 64 0.93 -20.44 45.07
C CYS A 64 0.84 -21.84 45.70
N LYS A 65 0.65 -21.89 47.03
CA LYS A 65 0.40 -23.14 47.73
C LYS A 65 -0.91 -23.74 47.24
N GLY A 66 -0.88 -24.97 46.76
CA GLY A 66 -2.06 -25.67 46.23
C GLY A 66 -2.15 -25.71 44.71
N SER A 67 -1.23 -25.07 43.97
CA SER A 67 -1.22 -25.15 42.50
C SER A 67 -0.95 -26.56 41.97
N GLY A 68 -0.24 -27.41 42.74
CA GLY A 68 -0.13 -28.85 42.48
C GLY A 68 0.22 -29.17 41.02
N ASN A 69 -0.59 -30.00 40.37
CA ASN A 69 -0.40 -30.44 38.99
C ASN A 69 -0.61 -29.31 37.95
N ALA A 70 -1.28 -28.21 38.31
CA ALA A 70 -1.48 -27.07 37.40
C ALA A 70 -0.26 -26.13 37.35
N ALA A 71 0.70 -26.27 38.29
CA ALA A 71 1.86 -25.39 38.37
C ALA A 71 2.72 -25.42 37.11
N ASP A 72 2.94 -26.62 36.53
CA ASP A 72 3.77 -26.79 35.34
C ASP A 72 3.11 -26.17 34.09
N GLY A 73 1.80 -26.36 33.91
CA GLY A 73 1.04 -25.71 32.84
C GLY A 73 1.03 -24.17 32.94
N LEU A 74 0.86 -23.63 34.15
CA LEU A 74 0.93 -22.19 34.40
C LEU A 74 2.34 -21.63 34.12
N LEU A 75 3.40 -22.36 34.47
CA LEU A 75 4.77 -21.95 34.20
C LEU A 75 5.10 -22.01 32.69
N SER A 76 4.65 -23.06 32.00
CA SER A 76 4.78 -23.18 30.54
C SER A 76 4.05 -22.05 29.80
N ALA A 77 2.82 -21.73 30.20
CA ALA A 77 2.07 -20.58 29.67
C ALA A 77 2.78 -19.25 29.97
N SER A 78 3.27 -19.07 31.20
CA SER A 78 4.05 -17.89 31.58
C SER A 78 5.27 -17.69 30.68
N GLY A 79 6.03 -18.76 30.40
CA GLY A 79 7.17 -18.75 29.49
C GLY A 79 6.82 -18.29 28.08
N LEU A 80 5.67 -18.73 27.54
CA LEU A 80 5.17 -18.25 26.24
C LEU A 80 4.91 -16.74 26.26
N TYR A 81 4.25 -16.20 27.28
CA TYR A 81 3.94 -14.77 27.33
C TYR A 81 5.19 -13.90 27.53
N PHE A 82 6.21 -14.38 28.25
CA PHE A 82 7.51 -13.70 28.28
C PHE A 82 8.20 -13.71 26.92
N LEU A 83 8.09 -14.81 26.17
CA LEU A 83 8.59 -14.90 24.80
C LEU A 83 7.86 -13.91 23.89
N VAL A 84 6.52 -13.89 23.93
CA VAL A 84 5.69 -12.91 23.19
C VAL A 84 6.12 -11.49 23.53
N ALA A 85 6.29 -11.15 24.81
CA ALA A 85 6.74 -9.83 25.24
C ALA A 85 8.08 -9.44 24.60
N ASN A 86 9.06 -10.33 24.64
CA ASN A 86 10.37 -10.10 24.04
C ASN A 86 10.29 -9.90 22.52
N HIS A 87 9.53 -10.76 21.84
CA HIS A 87 9.34 -10.68 20.39
C HIS A 87 8.63 -9.38 19.96
N GLN A 88 7.60 -8.94 20.68
CA GLN A 88 6.95 -7.65 20.37
C GLN A 88 7.88 -6.46 20.60
N GLN A 89 8.77 -6.53 21.61
CA GLN A 89 9.81 -5.51 21.81
C GLN A 89 10.83 -5.48 20.66
N ILE A 90 11.27 -6.65 20.17
CA ILE A 90 12.16 -6.76 19.01
C ILE A 90 11.47 -6.20 17.75
N LEU A 91 10.21 -6.54 17.52
CA LEU A 91 9.44 -6.01 16.39
C LEU A 91 9.32 -4.49 16.46
N ALA A 92 8.98 -3.94 17.62
CA ALA A 92 8.90 -2.49 17.83
C ALA A 92 10.25 -1.79 17.55
N HIS A 93 11.35 -2.40 17.97
CA HIS A 93 12.69 -1.89 17.66
C HIS A 93 13.00 -1.94 16.17
N SER A 94 12.65 -3.05 15.50
CA SER A 94 12.84 -3.21 14.06
C SER A 94 12.04 -2.18 13.25
N VAL A 95 10.80 -1.90 13.65
CA VAL A 95 9.98 -0.83 13.04
C VAL A 95 10.68 0.53 13.14
N LYS A 96 11.24 0.86 14.32
CA LYS A 96 11.95 2.13 14.50
C LYS A 96 13.19 2.23 13.61
N GLU A 97 14.07 1.24 13.69
CA GLU A 97 15.39 1.31 13.05
C GLU A 97 15.34 1.07 11.54
N SER A 98 14.56 0.07 11.13
CA SER A 98 14.51 -0.38 9.73
C SER A 98 13.46 0.35 8.91
N PHE A 99 12.54 1.09 9.52
CA PHE A 99 11.49 1.82 8.79
C PHE A 99 11.37 3.29 9.18
N GLU A 100 11.05 3.64 10.42
CA GLU A 100 10.79 5.04 10.81
C GLU A 100 11.99 5.95 10.47
N VAL A 101 13.20 5.54 10.87
CA VAL A 101 14.44 6.30 10.62
C VAL A 101 14.74 6.46 9.11
N PRO A 102 14.81 5.40 8.29
CA PRO A 102 15.09 5.55 6.86
C PRO A 102 13.96 6.25 6.09
N VAL A 103 12.69 5.97 6.40
CA VAL A 103 11.55 6.61 5.73
C VAL A 103 11.50 8.10 6.03
N SER A 104 11.74 8.50 7.28
CA SER A 104 11.84 9.92 7.64
C SER A 104 12.94 10.65 6.84
N LYS A 105 14.10 10.01 6.65
CA LYS A 105 15.19 10.55 5.82
C LYS A 105 14.77 10.67 4.34
N GLU A 106 14.10 9.66 3.80
CA GLU A 106 13.68 9.67 2.40
C GLU A 106 12.58 10.72 2.15
N ILE A 107 11.62 10.90 3.06
CA ILE A 107 10.61 11.96 2.98
C ILE A 107 11.26 13.35 2.99
N ASN A 108 12.25 13.57 3.84
CA ASN A 108 12.97 14.86 3.89
C ASN A 108 13.77 15.11 2.61
N LYS A 109 14.42 14.09 2.07
CA LYS A 109 15.12 14.14 0.79
C LYS A 109 14.16 14.43 -0.37
N PHE A 110 12.98 13.79 -0.39
CA PHE A 110 11.92 14.04 -1.37
C PHE A 110 11.47 15.50 -1.33
N LYS A 111 11.14 16.03 -0.14
CA LYS A 111 10.75 17.44 0.06
C LYS A 111 11.80 18.41 -0.47
N LEU A 112 13.07 18.19 -0.12
CA LEU A 112 14.19 19.05 -0.53
C LEU A 112 14.39 19.01 -2.05
N THR A 113 14.39 17.81 -2.64
CA THR A 113 14.62 17.61 -4.07
C THR A 113 13.48 18.17 -4.90
N SER A 114 12.23 17.92 -4.48
CA SER A 114 11.04 18.47 -5.11
C SER A 114 11.06 20.01 -5.12
N ALA A 115 11.36 20.65 -3.98
CA ALA A 115 11.45 22.10 -3.89
C ALA A 115 12.55 22.69 -4.79
N LYS A 116 13.71 22.03 -4.85
CA LYS A 116 14.83 22.45 -5.72
C LYS A 116 14.46 22.33 -7.20
N ASN A 117 13.86 21.21 -7.59
CA ASN A 117 13.43 20.98 -8.98
C ASN A 117 12.38 22.02 -9.40
N ASP A 118 11.43 22.32 -8.51
CA ASP A 118 10.43 23.38 -8.69
C ASP A 118 11.05 24.76 -8.93
N GLU A 119 12.09 25.12 -8.18
CA GLU A 119 12.77 26.41 -8.31
C GLU A 119 13.52 26.51 -9.65
N ILE A 120 14.27 25.46 -10.01
CA ILE A 120 15.01 25.38 -11.27
C ILE A 120 14.04 25.51 -12.45
N PHE A 121 12.95 24.72 -12.44
CA PHE A 121 11.94 24.74 -13.49
C PHE A 121 11.26 26.11 -13.64
N LYS A 122 10.90 26.77 -12.54
CA LYS A 122 10.30 28.11 -12.57
C LYS A 122 11.24 29.14 -13.20
N ASN A 123 12.52 29.10 -12.86
CA ASN A 123 13.51 30.01 -13.40
C ASN A 123 13.73 29.76 -14.89
N GLU A 124 13.88 28.50 -15.30
CA GLU A 124 14.08 28.11 -16.70
C GLU A 124 12.89 28.51 -17.59
N ILE A 125 11.66 28.19 -17.16
CA ILE A 125 10.45 28.56 -17.91
C ILE A 125 10.30 30.08 -18.00
N LYS A 126 10.57 30.80 -16.92
CA LYS A 126 10.49 32.27 -16.92
C LYS A 126 11.47 32.88 -17.91
N GLU A 127 12.69 32.37 -17.98
CA GLU A 127 13.72 32.81 -18.93
C GLU A 127 13.28 32.53 -20.38
N LYS A 128 12.91 31.27 -20.69
CA LYS A 128 12.48 30.85 -22.03
C LYS A 128 11.24 31.63 -22.51
N VAL A 129 10.24 31.84 -21.65
CA VAL A 129 9.04 32.62 -21.98
C VAL A 129 9.37 34.11 -22.20
N THR A 130 10.31 34.68 -21.44
CA THR A 130 10.72 36.08 -21.62
C THR A 130 11.46 36.27 -22.94
N ASN A 131 12.32 35.32 -23.30
CA ASN A 131 13.03 35.30 -24.58
C ASN A 131 12.05 35.14 -25.75
N LEU A 132 11.07 34.23 -25.65
CA LEU A 132 10.01 34.05 -26.64
C LEU A 132 9.26 35.36 -26.88
N LYS A 133 8.77 36.03 -25.82
CA LYS A 133 8.05 37.31 -25.92
C LYS A 133 8.87 38.41 -26.57
N LYS A 134 10.18 38.47 -26.29
CA LYS A 134 11.10 39.42 -26.94
C LYS A 134 11.16 39.16 -28.44
N GLN A 135 11.35 37.91 -28.84
CA GLN A 135 11.43 37.52 -30.25
C GLN A 135 10.09 37.68 -30.99
N GLU A 136 8.96 37.39 -30.36
CA GLU A 136 7.63 37.66 -30.91
C GLU A 136 7.42 39.14 -31.23
N ARG A 137 7.83 40.02 -30.31
CA ARG A 137 7.72 41.47 -30.51
C ARG A 137 8.60 41.95 -31.66
N GLU A 138 9.81 41.42 -31.79
CA GLU A 138 10.72 41.73 -32.90
C GLU A 138 10.18 41.20 -34.24
N ASN A 139 9.63 39.98 -34.25
CA ASN A 139 9.01 39.40 -35.44
C ASN A 139 7.75 40.18 -35.86
N MET A 140 6.94 40.63 -34.89
CA MET A 140 5.76 41.46 -35.16
C MET A 140 6.15 42.81 -35.78
N LYS A 141 7.24 43.45 -35.34
CA LYS A 141 7.75 44.69 -35.97
C LYS A 141 8.15 44.45 -37.43
N LEU A 142 8.79 43.33 -37.72
CA LEU A 142 9.19 42.95 -39.09
C LEU A 142 8.00 42.63 -39.97
N SER A 143 6.96 42.02 -39.43
CA SER A 143 5.73 41.72 -40.16
C SER A 143 4.96 42.96 -40.64
N LYS A 144 5.15 44.11 -39.95
CA LYS A 144 4.54 45.42 -40.26
C LYS A 144 5.31 46.22 -41.32
N LEU A 145 6.58 45.90 -41.58
CA LEU A 145 7.38 46.54 -42.63
C LEU A 145 6.95 46.02 -44.01
N LYS A 146 6.68 46.93 -44.97
CA LYS A 146 6.17 46.61 -46.31
C LYS A 146 7.15 45.83 -47.20
N SER A 147 8.46 45.84 -46.91
CA SER A 147 9.46 45.04 -47.65
C SER A 147 9.64 43.66 -46.97
N ARG A 148 8.98 42.64 -47.52
CA ARG A 148 9.06 41.27 -46.99
C ARG A 148 10.17 40.48 -47.68
N ASN A 149 11.31 40.34 -47.02
CA ASN A 149 12.22 39.24 -47.34
C ASN A 149 11.59 37.93 -46.83
N LEU A 150 10.98 37.17 -47.74
CA LEU A 150 10.25 35.93 -47.44
C LEU A 150 11.14 34.87 -46.76
N VAL A 151 12.43 34.82 -47.13
CA VAL A 151 13.40 33.87 -46.56
C VAL A 151 13.68 34.20 -45.10
N THR A 152 13.92 35.49 -44.81
CA THR A 152 14.14 35.95 -43.43
C THR A 152 12.90 35.76 -42.56
N TYR A 153 11.71 36.02 -43.09
CA TYR A 153 10.46 35.84 -42.35
C TYR A 153 10.20 34.36 -42.02
N ARG A 154 10.39 33.45 -42.99
CA ARG A 154 10.31 32.00 -42.78
C ARG A 154 11.30 31.54 -41.70
N SER A 155 12.55 32.02 -41.75
CA SER A 155 13.55 31.68 -40.74
C SER A 155 13.14 32.11 -39.32
N LYS A 156 12.54 33.30 -39.16
CA LYS A 156 12.06 33.78 -37.85
C LYS A 156 10.86 33.01 -37.31
N LEU A 157 9.97 32.53 -38.18
CA LEU A 157 8.89 31.64 -37.78
C LEU A 157 9.40 30.28 -37.33
N LEU A 158 10.42 29.73 -38.01
CA LEU A 158 11.07 28.50 -37.59
C LEU A 158 11.77 28.68 -36.22
N GLN A 159 12.42 29.81 -35.98
CA GLN A 159 13.00 30.14 -34.67
C GLN A 159 11.95 30.22 -33.57
N LEU A 160 10.80 30.85 -33.84
CA LEU A 160 9.71 30.92 -32.86
C LEU A 160 9.15 29.53 -32.54
N THR A 161 9.03 28.68 -33.55
CA THR A 161 8.61 27.28 -33.38
C THR A 161 9.61 26.52 -32.51
N SER A 162 10.92 26.66 -32.79
CA SER A 162 12.00 26.07 -32.00
C SER A 162 11.94 26.49 -30.53
N HIS A 163 11.61 27.75 -30.23
CA HIS A 163 11.48 28.21 -28.83
C HIS A 163 10.27 27.63 -28.11
N ILE A 164 9.18 27.39 -28.84
CA ILE A 164 8.01 26.69 -28.28
C ILE A 164 8.39 25.24 -27.98
N ASP A 165 9.06 24.56 -28.92
CA ASP A 165 9.56 23.20 -28.73
C ASP A 165 10.51 23.09 -27.51
N GLU A 166 11.39 24.08 -27.30
CA GLU A 166 12.28 24.13 -26.14
C GLU A 166 11.55 24.35 -24.80
N ILE A 167 10.42 25.05 -24.82
CA ILE A 167 9.56 25.23 -23.63
C ILE A 167 8.84 23.94 -23.32
N ASP A 168 8.25 23.30 -24.33
CA ASP A 168 7.50 22.06 -24.13
C ASP A 168 8.42 20.90 -23.72
N ARG A 169 9.65 20.85 -24.27
CA ARG A 169 10.69 19.94 -23.79
C ARG A 169 11.05 20.18 -22.32
N ALA A 170 11.23 21.44 -21.91
CA ALA A 170 11.54 21.75 -20.50
C ALA A 170 10.42 21.33 -19.54
N LYS A 171 9.15 21.47 -19.96
CA LYS A 171 8.02 20.96 -19.18
C LYS A 171 8.00 19.44 -19.14
N HIS A 172 8.20 18.79 -20.28
CA HIS A 172 8.26 17.33 -20.38
C HIS A 172 9.32 16.79 -19.40
N ASP A 173 10.55 17.30 -19.48
CA ASP A 173 11.67 16.85 -18.66
C ASP A 173 11.41 17.08 -17.16
N TYR A 174 10.76 18.20 -16.78
CA TYR A 174 10.35 18.45 -15.39
C TYR A 174 9.29 17.47 -14.90
N TYR A 175 8.22 17.24 -15.66
CA TYR A 175 7.15 16.35 -15.23
C TYR A 175 7.60 14.88 -15.22
N GLN A 176 8.48 14.48 -16.14
CA GLN A 176 9.12 13.18 -16.11
C GLN A 176 10.00 13.03 -14.85
N SER A 177 10.85 14.02 -14.57
CA SER A 177 11.69 14.01 -13.36
C SER A 177 10.87 14.00 -12.07
N ALA A 178 9.71 14.67 -12.04
CA ALA A 178 8.80 14.67 -10.91
C ALA A 178 8.15 13.30 -10.71
N PHE A 179 7.75 12.64 -11.81
CA PHE A 179 7.22 11.28 -11.77
C PHE A 179 8.28 10.30 -11.26
N ASP A 180 9.49 10.33 -11.82
CA ASP A 180 10.60 9.46 -11.41
C ASP A 180 10.93 9.65 -9.93
N LEU A 181 10.97 10.90 -9.45
CA LEU A 181 11.23 11.20 -8.04
C LEU A 181 10.15 10.60 -7.12
N VAL A 182 8.87 10.67 -7.50
CA VAL A 182 7.80 10.03 -6.72
C VAL A 182 7.93 8.52 -6.76
N GLN A 183 8.14 7.93 -7.93
CA GLN A 183 8.26 6.50 -8.11
C GLN A 183 9.43 5.92 -7.29
N ASP A 184 10.62 6.52 -7.39
CA ASP A 184 11.81 6.10 -6.65
C ASP A 184 11.57 6.18 -5.13
N THR A 185 10.93 7.26 -4.68
CA THR A 185 10.58 7.43 -3.26
C THR A 185 9.60 6.36 -2.81
N SER A 186 8.55 6.07 -3.60
CA SER A 186 7.57 5.01 -3.32
C SER A 186 8.24 3.64 -3.20
N LEU A 187 9.13 3.31 -4.13
CA LEU A 187 9.84 2.03 -4.15
C LEU A 187 10.79 1.89 -2.95
N ASN A 188 11.46 2.98 -2.55
CA ASN A 188 12.30 2.99 -1.37
C ASN A 188 11.49 2.76 -0.09
N ILE A 189 10.34 3.43 0.06
CA ILE A 189 9.45 3.22 1.21
C ILE A 189 8.91 1.78 1.22
N LEU A 190 8.47 1.26 0.06
CA LEU A 190 8.00 -0.12 -0.08
C LEU A 190 9.06 -1.14 0.33
N LYS A 191 10.33 -0.91 -0.04
CA LYS A 191 11.44 -1.78 0.36
C LYS A 191 11.61 -1.83 1.88
N GLN A 192 11.54 -0.68 2.55
CA GLN A 192 11.62 -0.64 4.03
C GLN A 192 10.41 -1.32 4.67
N LEU A 193 9.22 -1.11 4.12
CA LEU A 193 8.00 -1.77 4.58
C LEU A 193 8.10 -3.30 4.47
N GLY A 194 8.60 -3.80 3.34
CA GLY A 194 8.83 -5.23 3.15
C GLY A 194 9.76 -5.85 4.21
N SER A 195 10.74 -5.10 4.71
CA SER A 195 11.61 -5.55 5.80
C SER A 195 10.83 -5.73 7.12
N ILE A 196 9.90 -4.83 7.44
CA ILE A 196 9.05 -4.99 8.64
C ILE A 196 8.13 -6.19 8.48
N VAL A 197 7.43 -6.28 7.35
CA VAL A 197 6.45 -7.35 7.09
C VAL A 197 7.14 -8.71 7.22
N ARG A 198 8.35 -8.84 6.65
CA ARG A 198 9.17 -10.04 6.81
C ARG A 198 9.49 -10.33 8.28
N ALA A 199 10.00 -9.35 9.02
CA ALA A 199 10.31 -9.53 10.44
C ALA A 199 9.08 -9.92 11.27
N GLN A 200 7.91 -9.37 10.95
CA GLN A 200 6.66 -9.67 11.63
C GLN A 200 6.23 -11.12 11.40
N VAL A 201 6.28 -11.60 10.15
CA VAL A 201 5.95 -13.00 9.83
C VAL A 201 6.93 -13.96 10.50
N GLU A 202 8.24 -13.69 10.44
CA GLU A 202 9.27 -14.54 11.07
C GLU A 202 9.08 -14.64 12.60
N ILE A 203 8.67 -13.53 13.24
CA ILE A 203 8.37 -13.49 14.67
C ILE A 203 7.12 -14.33 15.02
N TYR A 204 6.03 -14.17 14.27
CA TYR A 204 4.81 -14.94 14.54
C TYR A 204 4.98 -16.42 14.27
N GLU A 205 5.74 -16.79 13.23
CA GLU A 205 6.11 -18.18 12.99
C GLU A 205 6.96 -18.74 14.14
N GLY A 206 7.89 -17.95 14.67
CA GLY A 206 8.69 -18.33 15.84
C GLY A 206 7.85 -18.61 17.09
N ILE A 207 6.79 -17.82 17.32
CA ILE A 207 5.83 -18.05 18.40
C ILE A 207 4.97 -19.28 18.11
N ALA A 208 4.45 -19.41 16.88
CA ALA A 208 3.61 -20.54 16.47
C ALA A 208 4.32 -21.89 16.63
N ARG A 209 5.62 -21.95 16.32
CA ARG A 209 6.46 -23.15 16.53
C ARG A 209 6.49 -23.66 17.98
N LYS A 210 6.18 -22.82 18.98
CA LYS A 210 6.07 -23.26 20.38
C LYS A 210 4.78 -24.02 20.69
N GLY A 211 3.73 -23.81 19.89
CA GLY A 211 2.46 -24.53 19.99
C GLY A 211 2.45 -25.86 19.24
N TRP A 212 3.45 -26.12 18.39
CA TRP A 212 3.56 -27.42 17.70
C TRP A 212 4.09 -28.50 18.64
N SER A 213 3.85 -29.77 18.29
CA SER A 213 4.36 -30.91 19.06
C SER A 213 5.88 -30.82 19.20
N GLY A 214 6.38 -31.02 20.43
CA GLY A 214 7.79 -30.80 20.79
C GLY A 214 8.18 -29.34 21.07
N GLY A 215 7.26 -28.39 20.94
CA GLY A 215 7.48 -26.96 21.25
C GLY A 215 7.47 -26.61 22.75
N GLY A 216 7.07 -27.56 23.59
CA GLY A 216 7.03 -27.43 25.06
C GLY A 216 5.66 -27.02 25.62
N LEU A 217 4.67 -26.74 24.76
CA LEU A 217 3.30 -26.43 25.17
C LEU A 217 2.31 -27.57 24.90
N ASP A 218 2.79 -28.69 24.36
CA ASP A 218 1.98 -29.83 23.90
C ASP A 218 1.06 -30.38 25.02
N GLU A 219 1.61 -30.56 26.22
CA GLU A 219 0.88 -31.03 27.39
C GLU A 219 -0.20 -30.03 27.85
N LEU A 220 0.04 -28.73 27.70
CA LEU A 220 -0.94 -27.69 28.03
C LEU A 220 -2.06 -27.61 26.99
N ILE A 221 -1.72 -27.75 25.71
CA ILE A 221 -2.66 -27.59 24.58
C ILE A 221 -3.54 -28.83 24.43
N THR A 222 -2.99 -30.04 24.57
CA THR A 222 -3.74 -31.31 24.44
C THR A 222 -4.89 -31.41 25.45
N GLY A 223 -4.74 -30.81 26.62
CA GLY A 223 -5.78 -30.79 27.67
C GLY A 223 -6.88 -29.75 27.45
N CYS A 224 -6.84 -28.98 26.36
CA CYS A 224 -7.77 -27.90 26.10
C CYS A 224 -8.59 -28.18 24.82
N PRO A 225 -9.92 -28.08 24.85
CA PRO A 225 -10.74 -28.20 23.64
C PRO A 225 -10.39 -27.10 22.64
N ASP A 226 -10.54 -27.38 21.34
CA ASP A 226 -10.28 -26.41 20.29
C ASP A 226 -11.25 -25.22 20.42
N PRO A 227 -10.75 -23.98 20.64
CA PRO A 227 -11.61 -22.81 20.80
C PRO A 227 -12.35 -22.39 19.52
N PHE A 228 -12.11 -23.05 18.38
CA PHE A 228 -12.74 -22.75 17.09
C PHE A 228 -13.69 -23.83 16.58
N THR A 229 -13.87 -24.93 17.30
CA THR A 229 -14.86 -25.98 16.98
C THR A 229 -16.14 -25.73 17.77
N ASN A 230 -17.31 -25.85 17.13
CA ASN A 230 -18.58 -25.76 17.83
C ASN A 230 -18.87 -27.11 18.48
N GLU A 231 -19.11 -27.12 19.79
CA GLU A 231 -19.44 -28.34 20.57
C GLU A 231 -20.76 -29.01 20.14
N ASP A 232 -21.53 -28.40 19.22
CA ASP A 232 -22.81 -28.90 18.71
C ASP A 232 -22.67 -29.89 17.52
N ASP A 233 -21.45 -30.14 17.02
CA ASP A 233 -21.21 -30.99 15.85
C ASP A 233 -20.74 -32.43 16.22
N GLU A 234 -20.70 -32.80 17.50
CA GLU A 234 -20.14 -34.10 17.99
C GLU A 234 -21.16 -35.12 18.53
N ASP A 235 -22.46 -35.01 18.20
CA ASP A 235 -23.53 -35.88 18.75
C ASP A 235 -24.30 -36.74 17.71
N GLU A 236 -23.82 -36.98 16.47
CA GLU A 236 -24.58 -37.78 15.47
C GLU A 236 -24.01 -39.15 15.04
N ASP A 237 -22.85 -39.62 15.54
CA ASP A 237 -22.24 -40.87 15.01
C ASP A 237 -21.99 -42.01 16.02
N GLU A 238 -22.72 -42.07 17.15
CA GLU A 238 -22.67 -43.24 18.05
C GLU A 238 -24.05 -43.82 18.41
N GLU A 239 -24.88 -44.18 17.44
CA GLU A 239 -25.92 -45.19 17.66
C GLU A 239 -26.39 -45.82 16.33
N HIS A 240 -25.89 -47.01 16.00
CA HIS A 240 -26.65 -48.14 15.42
C HIS A 240 -25.74 -49.25 14.87
N ALA A 241 -25.41 -50.24 15.70
CA ALA A 241 -25.17 -51.60 15.19
C ALA A 241 -25.43 -52.64 16.30
N GLN A 242 -26.70 -52.88 16.62
CA GLN A 242 -27.12 -54.16 17.19
C GLN A 242 -28.11 -54.86 16.26
N ASN A 243 -27.76 -56.12 15.98
CA ASN A 243 -28.57 -57.26 15.54
C ASN A 243 -28.88 -57.44 14.05
N HIS A 244 -28.20 -58.41 13.44
CA HIS A 244 -28.92 -59.49 12.77
C HIS A 244 -28.22 -60.85 12.96
N ASN A 245 -28.99 -61.83 13.43
CA ASN A 245 -28.59 -63.22 13.75
C ASN A 245 -28.43 -64.12 12.51
N ASP A 246 -27.51 -65.09 12.68
CA ASP A 246 -27.46 -66.51 12.26
C ASP A 246 -27.86 -66.96 10.83
N ILE A 247 -26.97 -67.75 10.20
CA ILE A 247 -27.16 -69.21 9.92
C ILE A 247 -25.83 -69.86 9.48
N GLN A 248 -25.72 -71.13 9.88
CA GLN A 248 -24.59 -72.05 10.04
C GLN A 248 -24.22 -72.90 8.80
N PHE A 249 -23.03 -73.53 8.87
CA PHE A 249 -22.44 -74.71 8.16
C PHE A 249 -21.08 -74.35 7.52
N GLY A 250 -19.91 -74.95 7.80
CA GLY A 250 -19.52 -76.18 8.47
C GLY A 250 -18.58 -76.99 7.56
N SER A 251 -17.29 -77.13 7.94
CA SER A 251 -16.35 -78.24 7.62
C SER A 251 -14.91 -77.78 7.33
N ASP A 252 -14.00 -78.08 8.27
CA ASP A 252 -12.64 -78.64 8.14
C ASP A 252 -11.87 -78.50 6.81
N ASN A 253 -10.65 -77.95 6.82
CA ASN A 253 -9.40 -78.71 7.03
C ASN A 253 -8.15 -77.80 6.95
N ALA A 254 -7.14 -78.11 7.76
CA ALA A 254 -5.82 -77.47 7.75
C ALA A 254 -4.96 -77.96 6.57
N ILE A 255 -4.02 -77.13 6.09
CA ILE A 255 -2.67 -77.51 5.61
C ILE A 255 -1.80 -76.24 5.47
N ASP A 256 -0.57 -76.39 5.94
CA ASP A 256 0.58 -75.50 5.92
C ASP A 256 1.17 -75.20 4.53
N ASN A 257 1.97 -74.13 4.53
CA ASN A 257 3.23 -73.88 3.80
C ASN A 257 3.24 -73.23 2.41
N GLU A 258 4.01 -72.13 2.40
CA GLU A 258 5.08 -71.75 1.46
C GLU A 258 4.75 -71.74 -0.04
N ASP A 259 4.82 -70.56 -0.67
CA ASP A 259 6.01 -70.21 -1.46
C ASP A 259 5.92 -68.80 -2.08
N ASN A 260 7.12 -68.28 -2.32
CA ASN A 260 7.42 -66.99 -2.93
C ASN A 260 7.13 -66.96 -4.44
N ASP A 261 7.23 -65.72 -4.95
CA ASP A 261 7.84 -65.32 -6.22
C ASP A 261 6.95 -65.09 -7.45
N ASP A 262 7.39 -64.04 -8.14
CA ASP A 262 7.26 -63.68 -9.55
C ASP A 262 6.08 -62.78 -10.00
N ASP A 263 6.40 -61.49 -10.08
CA ASP A 263 6.58 -60.72 -11.33
C ASP A 263 5.73 -61.13 -12.54
N ASP A 264 4.91 -60.19 -13.02
CA ASP A 264 5.06 -59.53 -14.33
C ASP A 264 3.72 -58.85 -14.75
N ASP A 265 3.75 -57.52 -14.70
CA ASP A 265 3.62 -56.60 -15.82
C ASP A 265 2.58 -56.81 -16.96
N GLU A 266 2.05 -55.63 -17.36
CA GLU A 266 1.36 -55.27 -18.62
C GLU A 266 -0.13 -55.68 -18.77
N GLN A 267 -1.04 -54.87 -19.29
CA GLN A 267 -1.10 -53.46 -19.72
C GLN A 267 -2.59 -53.18 -20.05
N ASP A 268 -2.91 -51.89 -20.10
CA ASP A 268 -3.82 -51.23 -21.04
C ASP A 268 -5.33 -51.10 -20.80
N ASP A 269 -5.76 -49.95 -21.32
CA ASP A 269 -7.10 -49.49 -21.70
C ASP A 269 -8.05 -49.12 -20.55
N GLY A 270 -8.52 -47.88 -20.40
CA GLY A 270 -8.66 -46.79 -21.35
C GLY A 270 -9.97 -46.07 -21.04
N ASP A 271 -10.00 -44.76 -21.31
CA ASP A 271 -11.20 -43.91 -21.49
C ASP A 271 -12.11 -43.69 -20.26
N ALA A 272 -12.77 -42.56 -20.04
CA ALA A 272 -12.86 -41.23 -20.62
C ALA A 272 -13.82 -40.48 -19.66
N ASP A 273 -13.55 -39.22 -19.33
CA ASP A 273 -14.37 -38.06 -19.74
C ASP A 273 -15.19 -37.47 -18.56
N ASP A 274 -15.26 -36.13 -18.62
CA ASP A 274 -16.25 -35.21 -18.03
C ASP A 274 -16.20 -34.98 -16.50
N ASP A 275 -16.36 -33.77 -15.97
CA ASP A 275 -16.38 -32.39 -16.49
C ASP A 275 -16.42 -31.49 -15.24
N ASP A 276 -15.85 -30.30 -15.39
CA ASP A 276 -16.10 -29.03 -14.69
C ASP A 276 -17.19 -28.97 -13.58
N ASP A 277 -16.84 -28.44 -12.39
CA ASP A 277 -17.68 -27.42 -11.74
C ASP A 277 -16.88 -26.47 -10.83
N ASP A 278 -16.65 -25.28 -11.37
CA ASP A 278 -16.21 -24.06 -10.68
C ASP A 278 -17.36 -23.48 -9.82
N THR A 279 -17.24 -23.51 -8.49
CA THR A 279 -18.08 -22.65 -7.62
C THR A 279 -17.22 -21.73 -6.75
N ILE A 280 -16.59 -20.75 -7.40
CA ILE A 280 -16.18 -19.49 -6.77
C ILE A 280 -17.45 -18.66 -6.51
N GLY A 281 -17.71 -18.38 -5.23
CA GLY A 281 -18.82 -17.55 -4.79
C GLY A 281 -18.77 -16.09 -5.30
N PRO A 282 -19.90 -15.37 -5.26
CA PRO A 282 -20.10 -14.12 -6.00
C PRO A 282 -19.26 -12.93 -5.50
N ILE A 283 -18.56 -12.30 -6.44
CA ILE A 283 -17.81 -11.04 -6.30
C ILE A 283 -18.79 -9.85 -6.19
N PRO A 284 -18.63 -8.93 -5.21
CA PRO A 284 -19.44 -7.71 -5.11
C PRO A 284 -19.24 -6.76 -6.31
N GLN A 285 -20.36 -6.34 -6.91
CA GLN A 285 -20.43 -5.44 -8.06
C GLN A 285 -19.86 -4.05 -7.75
N LEU A 286 -18.84 -3.62 -8.52
CA LEU A 286 -18.41 -2.23 -8.59
C LEU A 286 -19.53 -1.37 -9.20
N LYS A 287 -19.91 -0.31 -8.48
CA LYS A 287 -20.82 0.72 -8.98
C LYS A 287 -20.19 1.47 -10.16
N GLU A 288 -20.97 1.47 -11.22
CA GLU A 288 -20.90 2.19 -12.49
C GLU A 288 -20.35 3.63 -12.39
N GLN A 289 -19.34 3.92 -13.22
CA GLN A 289 -18.80 5.26 -13.43
C GLN A 289 -19.74 6.06 -14.35
N LEU A 290 -20.08 7.28 -13.93
CA LEU A 290 -20.78 8.28 -14.74
C LEU A 290 -19.86 8.79 -15.88
N PRO A 291 -20.38 9.01 -17.10
CA PRO A 291 -19.58 9.51 -18.21
C PRO A 291 -19.24 11.00 -18.04
N LEU A 292 -17.94 11.32 -17.98
CA LEU A 292 -17.44 12.70 -18.05
C LEU A 292 -17.58 13.22 -19.48
N THR A 293 -18.57 14.09 -19.67
CA THR A 293 -18.80 14.83 -20.91
C THR A 293 -17.68 15.84 -21.16
N SER A 294 -17.07 15.74 -22.33
CA SER A 294 -16.20 16.74 -22.95
C SER A 294 -16.92 18.08 -23.12
N ASN A 295 -16.40 19.13 -22.50
CA ASN A 295 -16.74 20.52 -22.85
C ASN A 295 -15.46 21.30 -23.12
N THR A 296 -15.11 21.38 -24.40
CA THR A 296 -14.17 22.35 -24.96
C THR A 296 -14.79 23.75 -24.95
N HIS A 297 -14.31 24.64 -24.08
CA HIS A 297 -14.45 26.10 -24.22
C HIS A 297 -13.18 26.71 -23.59
N GLY A 298 -12.29 27.38 -24.31
CA GLY A 298 -12.56 28.43 -25.28
C GLY A 298 -12.39 29.78 -24.58
N LEU A 299 -11.14 30.22 -24.45
CA LEU A 299 -10.75 31.54 -23.95
C LEU A 299 -11.42 32.64 -24.79
N VAL A 300 -12.41 33.34 -24.23
CA VAL A 300 -12.97 34.55 -24.80
C VAL A 300 -12.52 35.74 -23.97
N PHE A 301 -11.62 36.53 -24.55
CA PHE A 301 -11.40 37.92 -24.17
C PHE A 301 -12.63 38.73 -24.56
N ASN A 302 -13.24 39.44 -23.62
CA ASN A 302 -14.13 40.55 -23.97
C ASN A 302 -13.58 41.85 -23.39
N SER A 303 -13.32 42.78 -24.29
CA SER A 303 -12.91 44.15 -24.05
C SER A 303 -14.08 45.07 -24.40
N HIS A 304 -14.51 45.94 -23.47
CA HIS A 304 -14.95 47.33 -23.69
C HIS A 304 -15.64 47.87 -22.42
N THR A 305 -15.01 48.80 -21.69
CA THR A 305 -15.32 50.25 -21.58
C THR A 305 -16.54 50.62 -20.72
N GLY A 306 -16.27 51.28 -19.58
CA GLY A 306 -16.89 52.58 -19.27
C GLY A 306 -17.88 52.69 -18.11
N SER A 307 -17.50 53.55 -17.14
CA SER A 307 -18.33 54.41 -16.28
C SER A 307 -18.69 53.98 -14.85
N VAL A 308 -17.82 54.42 -13.92
CA VAL A 308 -18.09 55.30 -12.76
C VAL A 308 -19.47 55.21 -12.08
N THR A 309 -19.49 54.77 -10.81
CA THR A 309 -20.01 55.52 -9.64
C THR A 309 -19.77 54.75 -8.33
N GLU A 310 -18.93 55.30 -7.46
CA GLU A 310 -18.99 55.23 -5.98
C GLU A 310 -19.10 56.70 -5.50
N PRO A 311 -19.35 57.04 -4.21
CA PRO A 311 -19.48 56.23 -2.99
C PRO A 311 -20.70 56.65 -2.10
N ILE A 312 -21.05 55.92 -1.02
CA ILE A 312 -21.44 56.54 0.29
C ILE A 312 -21.20 55.57 1.47
N LEU A 313 -20.52 56.08 2.50
CA LEU A 313 -20.31 55.57 3.87
C LEU A 313 -21.54 55.70 4.80
N SER A 314 -21.47 55.01 5.95
CA SER A 314 -21.99 55.33 7.31
C SER A 314 -22.80 54.19 7.91
N HIS A 315 -22.80 53.85 9.21
CA HIS A 315 -22.19 54.33 10.46
C HIS A 315 -22.33 53.16 11.47
N SER A 316 -21.28 52.68 12.13
CA SER A 316 -20.91 52.89 13.55
C SER A 316 -21.86 52.41 14.67
N HIS A 317 -21.23 51.81 15.71
CA HIS A 317 -21.68 51.46 17.08
C HIS A 317 -22.43 50.12 17.22
N SER A 318 -22.22 49.27 18.23
CA SER A 318 -21.87 49.54 19.63
C SER A 318 -21.31 48.29 20.34
N THR A 319 -20.57 48.58 21.41
CA THR A 319 -19.94 47.75 22.45
C THR A 319 -20.86 46.73 23.15
N LYS A 320 -20.28 45.62 23.64
CA LYS A 320 -20.20 45.30 25.09
C LYS A 320 -19.44 44.00 25.39
N SER A 321 -18.48 44.15 26.30
CA SER A 321 -17.78 43.14 27.08
C SER A 321 -18.73 42.36 27.99
N PHE A 322 -18.39 41.09 28.28
CA PHE A 322 -18.70 40.45 29.55
C PHE A 322 -17.57 39.46 29.91
N GLU A 323 -16.77 39.86 30.91
CA GLU A 323 -16.09 38.91 31.80
C GLU A 323 -17.14 38.24 32.70
N LYS A 324 -16.94 36.97 33.08
CA LYS A 324 -16.44 36.55 34.41
C LYS A 324 -16.99 35.18 34.86
N THR A 325 -16.10 34.39 35.47
CA THR A 325 -16.32 33.31 36.47
C THR A 325 -17.04 32.05 35.96
N LEU A 326 -16.42 30.87 35.92
CA LEU A 326 -15.72 30.15 36.99
C LEU A 326 -14.57 29.29 36.41
#